data_AF-A0A2M6GJT5-F1
#
_entry.id   AF-A0A2M6GJT5-F1
#
_cell.length_a   1.000
_cell.length_b   1.000
_cell.length_c   1.000
_cell.angle_alpha   90.00
_cell.angle_beta   90.00
_cell.angle_gamma   90.00
#
_symmetry.space_group_name_H-M   'P 1'
#
loop_
_entity.id
_entity.type
_entity.pdbx_description
1 polymer ?
#
loop_
_entity_poly.entity_id
_entity_poly.type
_entity_poly.pdbx_seq_one_letter_code
_entity_poly.pdbx_strand_id
1 'polypeptide(L)'
;MQNILPQLKNIHCIWIIALLSTFGVLQANHVQAQTVSEYHQRADALLENYLLSYWDGNYIRNTGEWTYIHGMDAVIDGAERTNKQKYYGLIETFYDAQDTRHGWFNDYYDDENWFVLTLIHAYDVTGNSKYLNKAEEIYADIQNTAWDNGCCGEIKGGLWWNKAHTQKATAANAGAVISGLKLYKRTNKVAYRDFAKQVYDFWWANMVDKTTYQVADHINPDGTKVWWKFTYNEGLMIGASLEMYN
;
A
#
# COMPACT_ATOMS: atom_id res chain seq x y z
N MET A 1 65.43 -45.92 10.01
CA MET A 1 66.43 -46.73 9.29
C MET A 1 65.76 -47.30 8.04
N GLN A 2 66.37 -47.03 6.89
CA GLN A 2 66.32 -47.73 5.60
C GLN A 2 64.94 -47.96 4.92
N ASN A 3 64.58 -47.21 3.88
CA ASN A 3 64.98 -47.26 2.45
C ASN A 3 64.37 -48.42 1.63
N ILE A 4 63.82 -48.06 0.46
CA ILE A 4 63.88 -48.76 -0.87
C ILE A 4 62.50 -48.97 -1.53
N LEU A 5 62.25 -48.15 -2.57
CA LEU A 5 61.49 -48.50 -3.78
C LEU A 5 62.38 -49.35 -4.72
N PRO A 6 61.80 -50.19 -5.60
CA PRO A 6 62.08 -49.92 -7.02
C PRO A 6 60.94 -50.24 -8.03
N GLN A 7 60.80 -49.31 -8.98
CA GLN A 7 60.73 -49.47 -10.44
C GLN A 7 59.59 -50.24 -11.16
N LEU A 8 58.77 -49.45 -11.86
CA LEU A 8 58.47 -49.46 -13.31
C LEU A 8 58.62 -50.78 -14.10
N LYS A 9 57.53 -51.23 -14.73
CA LYS A 9 57.55 -51.76 -16.11
C LYS A 9 56.30 -51.31 -16.90
N ASN A 10 56.57 -50.66 -18.02
CA ASN A 10 55.63 -50.33 -19.09
C ASN A 10 55.25 -51.59 -19.91
N ILE A 11 54.14 -51.47 -20.68
CA ILE A 11 53.92 -51.89 -22.09
C ILE A 11 52.58 -52.64 -22.31
N HIS A 12 51.63 -51.86 -22.85
CA HIS A 12 50.65 -52.10 -23.93
C HIS A 12 49.72 -53.34 -23.96
N CYS A 13 48.40 -53.08 -24.00
CA CYS A 13 47.57 -53.35 -25.20
C CYS A 13 46.11 -52.85 -25.06
N ILE A 14 45.78 -51.90 -25.94
CA ILE A 14 44.50 -51.49 -26.54
C ILE A 14 43.30 -52.41 -26.29
N TRP A 15 42.17 -51.88 -25.79
CA TRP A 15 40.83 -52.00 -26.41
C TRP A 15 39.94 -50.81 -26.01
N ILE A 16 39.23 -50.30 -27.01
CA ILE A 16 38.33 -49.15 -27.03
C ILE A 16 37.00 -49.49 -26.32
N ILE A 17 36.56 -48.65 -25.37
CA ILE A 17 35.12 -48.34 -25.20
C ILE A 17 35.00 -46.85 -24.88
N ALA A 18 34.37 -46.14 -25.81
CA ALA A 18 33.96 -44.76 -25.66
C ALA A 18 32.85 -44.64 -24.60
N LEU A 19 33.02 -43.72 -23.67
CA LEU A 19 31.92 -43.09 -22.93
C LEU A 19 32.32 -41.64 -22.65
N LEU A 20 32.07 -40.80 -23.65
CA LEU A 20 31.91 -39.36 -23.48
C LEU A 20 30.73 -39.13 -22.53
N SER A 21 31.00 -39.13 -21.23
CA SER A 21 30.13 -38.45 -20.28
C SER A 21 30.52 -36.98 -20.30
N THR A 22 29.93 -36.25 -21.23
CA THR A 22 29.79 -34.80 -21.09
C THR A 22 28.94 -34.59 -19.84
N PHE A 23 29.59 -34.48 -18.67
CA PHE A 23 29.02 -33.79 -17.53
C PHE A 23 28.88 -32.33 -17.94
N GLY A 24 27.77 -32.02 -18.59
CA GLY A 24 27.24 -30.68 -18.59
C GLY A 24 27.01 -30.32 -17.14
N VAL A 25 27.93 -29.55 -16.56
CA VAL A 25 27.63 -28.76 -15.38
C VAL A 25 26.52 -27.82 -15.86
N LEU A 26 25.27 -28.21 -15.58
CA LEU A 26 24.17 -27.26 -15.50
C LEU A 26 24.62 -26.24 -14.46
N GLN A 27 25.20 -25.12 -14.93
CA GLN A 27 25.24 -23.92 -14.12
C GLN A 27 23.78 -23.66 -13.78
N ALA A 28 23.41 -23.93 -12.53
CA ALA A 28 22.21 -23.36 -11.97
C ALA A 28 22.30 -21.88 -12.30
N ASN A 29 21.37 -21.38 -13.11
CA ASN A 29 21.14 -19.96 -13.23
C ASN A 29 20.78 -19.50 -11.81
N HIS A 30 21.78 -19.15 -11.02
CA HIS A 30 21.58 -18.40 -9.80
C HIS A 30 21.00 -17.09 -10.26
N VAL A 31 19.66 -16.99 -10.22
CA VAL A 31 18.99 -15.70 -10.26
C VAL A 31 19.54 -14.95 -9.07
N GLN A 32 20.49 -14.07 -9.32
CA GLN A 32 21.08 -13.26 -8.28
C GLN A 32 19.94 -12.44 -7.67
N ALA A 33 19.75 -12.58 -6.36
CA ALA A 33 18.72 -11.83 -5.66
C ALA A 33 18.96 -10.33 -5.92
N GLN A 34 17.92 -9.63 -6.35
CA GLN A 34 18.01 -8.22 -6.65
C GLN A 34 18.34 -7.44 -5.36
N THR A 35 19.23 -6.47 -5.49
CA THR A 35 19.64 -5.59 -4.41
C THR A 35 18.60 -4.50 -4.19
N VAL A 36 18.54 -3.95 -2.97
CA VAL A 36 17.69 -2.79 -2.65
C VAL A 36 17.97 -1.62 -3.61
N SER A 37 19.24 -1.42 -3.98
CA SER A 37 19.64 -0.39 -4.94
C SER A 37 19.02 -0.60 -6.33
N GLU A 38 18.95 -1.84 -6.81
CA GLU A 38 18.32 -2.15 -8.10
C GLU A 38 16.80 -1.90 -8.07
N TYR A 39 16.14 -2.24 -6.95
CA TYR A 39 14.73 -1.91 -6.77
C TYR A 39 14.49 -0.39 -6.74
N HIS A 40 15.33 0.36 -6.03
CA HIS A 40 15.25 1.83 -5.98
C HIS A 40 15.43 2.46 -7.38
N GLN A 41 16.41 2.00 -8.15
CA GLN A 41 16.64 2.48 -9.52
C GLN A 41 15.45 2.20 -10.43
N ARG A 42 14.83 1.03 -10.32
CA ARG A 42 13.63 0.71 -11.10
C ARG A 42 12.43 1.55 -10.69
N ALA A 43 12.25 1.78 -9.39
CA ALA A 43 11.19 2.66 -8.88
C ALA A 43 11.36 4.10 -9.41
N ASP A 44 12.59 4.63 -9.42
CA ASP A 44 12.89 5.93 -10.02
C ASP A 44 12.53 5.99 -11.51
N ALA A 45 13.00 5.00 -12.27
CA ALA A 45 12.73 4.95 -13.72
C ALA A 45 11.23 4.85 -14.02
N LEU A 46 10.47 4.10 -13.21
CA LEU A 46 9.02 3.98 -13.36
C LEU A 46 8.30 5.29 -13.02
N LEU A 47 8.68 5.96 -11.93
CA LEU A 47 8.09 7.24 -11.54
C LEU A 47 8.38 8.33 -12.58
N GLU A 48 9.61 8.37 -13.12
CA GLU A 48 9.97 9.30 -14.19
C GLU A 48 9.15 9.04 -15.46
N ASN A 49 9.01 7.78 -15.88
CA ASN A 49 8.18 7.42 -17.02
C ASN A 49 6.70 7.74 -16.80
N TYR A 50 6.19 7.54 -15.58
CA TYR A 50 4.83 7.90 -15.20
C TYR A 50 4.61 9.41 -15.35
N LEU A 51 5.50 10.23 -14.79
CA LEU A 51 5.41 11.69 -14.90
C LEU A 51 5.52 12.14 -16.36
N LEU A 52 6.48 11.64 -17.13
CA LEU A 52 6.62 11.97 -18.57
C LEU A 52 5.39 11.58 -19.40
N SER A 53 4.77 10.45 -19.08
CA SER A 53 3.65 9.91 -19.86
C SER A 53 2.32 10.57 -19.52
N TYR A 54 2.12 10.95 -18.26
CA TYR A 54 0.79 11.35 -17.77
C TYR A 54 0.73 12.77 -17.22
N TRP A 55 1.81 13.34 -16.69
CA TRP A 55 1.79 14.70 -16.16
C TRP A 55 1.85 15.73 -17.30
N ASP A 56 1.02 16.78 -17.24
CA ASP A 56 1.03 17.89 -18.19
C ASP A 56 1.74 19.16 -17.69
N GLY A 57 2.38 19.07 -16.52
CA GLY A 57 2.97 20.22 -15.82
C GLY A 57 2.05 20.84 -14.77
N ASN A 58 0.77 20.46 -14.75
CA ASN A 58 -0.21 20.89 -13.75
C ASN A 58 -0.92 19.69 -13.10
N TYR A 59 -1.39 18.72 -13.88
CA TYR A 59 -2.17 17.57 -13.41
C TYR A 59 -1.80 16.27 -14.13
N ILE A 60 -2.18 15.13 -13.56
CA ILE A 60 -2.03 13.81 -14.21
C ILE A 60 -3.22 13.59 -15.15
N ARG A 61 -2.96 13.35 -16.43
CA ARG A 61 -4.00 13.09 -17.43
C ARG A 61 -4.64 11.71 -17.23
N ASN A 62 -5.89 11.56 -17.69
CA ASN A 62 -6.64 10.28 -17.71
C ASN A 62 -6.80 9.62 -16.33
N THR A 63 -7.08 10.42 -15.29
CA THR A 63 -7.19 9.96 -13.90
C THR A 63 -8.50 10.45 -13.27
N GLY A 64 -9.06 9.69 -12.33
CA GLY A 64 -10.00 10.19 -11.33
C GLY A 64 -9.28 10.76 -10.11
N GLU A 65 -10.02 11.25 -9.12
CA GLU A 65 -9.45 11.88 -7.91
C GLU A 65 -8.65 10.87 -7.07
N TRP A 66 -9.19 9.71 -6.71
CA TRP A 66 -8.45 8.71 -5.95
C TRP A 66 -7.17 8.22 -6.66
N THR A 67 -7.22 8.00 -7.98
CA THR A 67 -6.03 7.61 -8.75
C THR A 67 -5.03 8.76 -8.88
N TYR A 68 -5.48 10.02 -8.90
CA TYR A 68 -4.59 11.18 -8.86
C TYR A 68 -3.82 11.23 -7.54
N ILE A 69 -4.52 11.00 -6.43
CA ILE A 69 -3.91 11.04 -5.09
C ILE A 69 -2.92 9.89 -4.87
N HIS A 70 -3.17 8.70 -5.40
CA HIS A 70 -2.12 7.67 -5.44
C HIS A 70 -0.92 8.05 -6.32
N GLY A 71 -1.15 8.83 -7.39
CA GLY A 71 -0.08 9.44 -8.16
C GLY A 71 0.75 10.43 -7.35
N MET A 72 0.09 11.27 -6.53
CA MET A 72 0.76 12.15 -5.57
C MET A 72 1.55 11.34 -4.53
N ASP A 73 0.99 10.26 -3.99
CA ASP A 73 1.67 9.39 -3.03
C ASP A 73 2.93 8.76 -3.62
N ALA A 74 2.89 8.32 -4.88
CA ALA A 74 4.07 7.83 -5.59
C ALA A 74 5.16 8.91 -5.79
N VAL A 75 4.77 10.18 -5.96
CA VAL A 75 5.70 11.32 -6.00
C VAL A 75 6.35 11.53 -4.63
N ILE A 76 5.59 11.39 -3.54
CA ILE A 76 6.09 11.50 -2.16
C ILE A 76 7.06 10.35 -1.86
N ASP A 77 6.72 9.11 -2.23
CA ASP A 77 7.62 7.93 -2.15
C ASP A 77 8.96 8.22 -2.88
N GLY A 78 8.88 8.79 -4.08
CA GLY A 78 10.07 9.18 -4.85
C GLY A 78 10.91 10.23 -4.13
N ALA A 79 10.27 11.23 -3.51
CA ALA A 79 10.95 12.24 -2.74
C ALA A 79 11.63 11.65 -1.50
N GLU A 80 10.95 10.79 -0.74
CA GLU A 80 11.53 10.11 0.42
C GLU A 80 12.73 9.24 0.03
N ARG A 81 12.53 8.36 -0.95
CA ARG A 81 13.55 7.39 -1.40
C ARG A 81 14.81 8.05 -1.95
N THR A 82 14.70 9.25 -2.51
CA THR A 82 15.83 10.04 -3.03
C THR A 82 16.39 11.02 -2.00
N ASN A 83 16.02 10.89 -0.73
CA ASN A 83 16.39 11.81 0.35
C ASN A 83 16.14 13.28 -0.03
N LYS A 84 14.96 13.52 -0.61
CA LYS A 84 14.42 14.82 -1.02
C LYS A 84 15.20 15.54 -2.13
N GLN A 85 16.19 14.87 -2.74
CA GLN A 85 16.98 15.45 -3.84
C GLN A 85 16.19 15.51 -5.16
N LYS A 86 15.21 14.62 -5.34
CA LYS A 86 14.28 14.64 -6.48
C LYS A 86 12.84 14.76 -5.98
N TYR A 87 11.96 15.25 -6.85
CA TYR A 87 10.51 15.29 -6.69
C TYR A 87 9.94 16.10 -5.51
N TYR A 88 10.74 16.51 -4.53
CA TYR A 88 10.28 17.21 -3.33
C TYR A 88 9.43 18.44 -3.64
N GLY A 89 9.83 19.26 -4.64
CA GLY A 89 9.05 20.42 -5.07
C GLY A 89 7.70 20.07 -5.73
N LEU A 90 7.56 18.86 -6.28
CA LEU A 90 6.32 18.40 -6.90
C LEU A 90 5.24 18.06 -5.86
N ILE A 91 5.61 17.80 -4.60
CA ILE A 91 4.62 17.54 -3.53
C ILE A 91 3.68 18.74 -3.39
N GLU A 92 4.25 19.96 -3.37
CA GLU A 92 3.48 21.22 -3.33
C GLU A 92 2.63 21.38 -4.60
N THR A 93 3.21 21.12 -5.77
CA THR A 93 2.51 21.24 -7.05
C THR A 93 1.30 20.31 -7.14
N PHE A 94 1.43 19.06 -6.67
CA PHE A 94 0.31 18.12 -6.68
C PHE A 94 -0.76 18.49 -5.65
N TYR A 95 -0.34 18.96 -4.48
CA TYR A 95 -1.27 19.46 -3.46
C TYR A 95 -2.11 20.63 -3.99
N ASP A 96 -1.47 21.64 -4.58
CA ASP A 96 -2.15 22.84 -5.08
C ASP A 96 -3.10 22.51 -6.24
N ALA A 97 -2.70 21.55 -7.09
CA ALA A 97 -3.50 21.11 -8.21
C ALA A 97 -4.75 20.32 -7.78
N GLN A 98 -4.66 19.47 -6.74
CA GLN A 98 -5.85 18.86 -6.12
C GLN A 98 -6.75 19.94 -5.51
N ASP A 99 -6.19 20.83 -4.69
CA ASP A 99 -6.93 21.86 -3.96
C ASP A 99 -7.72 22.77 -4.91
N THR A 100 -7.08 23.20 -6.00
CA THR A 100 -7.69 24.10 -6.99
C THR A 100 -8.73 23.41 -7.87
N ARG A 101 -8.52 22.15 -8.23
CA ARG A 101 -9.34 21.47 -9.25
C ARG A 101 -10.55 20.76 -8.65
N HIS A 102 -10.36 20.12 -7.51
CA HIS A 102 -11.33 19.20 -6.90
C HIS A 102 -11.61 19.55 -5.43
N GLY A 103 -10.68 20.23 -4.77
CA GLY A 103 -10.71 20.37 -3.32
C GLY A 103 -10.37 19.06 -2.61
N TRP A 104 -10.60 19.02 -1.31
CA TRP A 104 -10.18 17.91 -0.44
C TRP A 104 -11.34 17.16 0.22
N PHE A 105 -12.58 17.46 -0.14
CA PHE A 105 -13.78 16.77 0.34
C PHE A 105 -14.47 16.12 -0.84
N ASN A 106 -14.94 14.89 -0.65
CA ASN A 106 -15.48 14.08 -1.72
C ASN A 106 -16.82 13.46 -1.28
N ASP A 107 -17.66 13.04 -2.24
CA ASP A 107 -18.89 12.31 -1.92
C ASP A 107 -18.62 10.89 -1.40
N TYR A 108 -17.38 10.40 -1.55
CA TYR A 108 -16.93 9.07 -1.17
C TYR A 108 -15.90 9.15 -0.02
N TYR A 109 -16.19 8.43 1.07
CA TYR A 109 -15.37 8.46 2.28
C TYR A 109 -14.09 7.63 2.17
N ASP A 110 -14.03 6.67 1.23
CA ASP A 110 -12.77 6.00 0.89
C ASP A 110 -11.82 6.94 0.16
N ASP A 111 -12.30 7.76 -0.78
CA ASP A 111 -11.51 8.84 -1.39
C ASP A 111 -10.94 9.78 -0.33
N GLU A 112 -11.76 10.22 0.62
CA GLU A 112 -11.31 11.03 1.75
C GLU A 112 -10.25 10.32 2.61
N ASN A 113 -10.34 8.99 2.81
CA ASN A 113 -9.30 8.23 3.49
C ASN A 113 -7.98 8.21 2.69
N TRP A 114 -8.04 8.05 1.36
CA TRP A 114 -6.85 8.13 0.51
C TRP A 114 -6.18 9.49 0.62
N PHE A 115 -6.98 10.56 0.67
CA PHE A 115 -6.48 11.93 0.83
C PHE A 115 -5.76 12.10 2.17
N VAL A 116 -6.39 11.64 3.26
CA VAL A 116 -5.80 11.69 4.61
C VAL A 116 -4.47 10.95 4.66
N LEU A 117 -4.39 9.74 4.13
CA LEU A 117 -3.16 8.94 4.15
C LEU A 117 -2.03 9.61 3.36
N THR A 118 -2.30 10.08 2.15
CA THR A 118 -1.30 10.77 1.31
C THR A 118 -0.85 12.09 1.94
N LEU A 119 -1.74 12.84 2.58
CA LEU A 119 -1.39 14.08 3.28
C LEU A 119 -0.57 13.84 4.55
N ILE A 120 -0.83 12.77 5.29
CA ILE A 120 0.03 12.35 6.42
C ILE A 120 1.42 12.00 5.89
N HIS A 121 1.51 11.28 4.78
CA HIS A 121 2.80 10.95 4.17
C HIS A 121 3.55 12.21 3.70
N ALA A 122 2.86 13.16 3.06
CA ALA A 122 3.41 14.45 2.69
C ALA A 122 3.94 15.22 3.92
N TYR A 123 3.21 15.20 5.04
CA TYR A 123 3.66 15.78 6.30
C TYR A 123 4.93 15.10 6.82
N ASP A 124 4.97 13.76 6.85
CA ASP A 124 6.11 13.01 7.37
C ASP A 124 7.39 13.28 6.55
N VAL A 125 7.27 13.42 5.22
CA VAL A 125 8.40 13.72 4.33
C VAL A 125 8.82 15.18 4.40
N THR A 126 7.88 16.12 4.46
CA THR A 126 8.18 17.57 4.33
C THR A 126 8.36 18.28 5.67
N GLY A 127 7.74 17.78 6.74
CA GLY A 127 7.57 18.48 8.01
C GLY A 127 6.61 19.67 7.96
N ASN A 128 5.94 19.91 6.83
CA ASN A 128 5.05 21.06 6.67
C ASN A 128 3.66 20.76 7.24
N SER A 129 3.30 21.44 8.33
CA SER A 129 2.05 21.22 9.07
C SER A 129 0.79 21.45 8.25
N LYS A 130 0.85 22.17 7.12
CA LYS A 130 -0.33 22.37 6.26
C LYS A 130 -0.96 21.04 5.81
N TYR A 131 -0.14 20.04 5.52
CA TYR A 131 -0.60 18.73 5.08
C TYR A 131 -1.31 17.99 6.20
N LEU A 132 -0.71 17.98 7.41
CA LEU A 132 -1.31 17.35 8.58
C LEU A 132 -2.61 18.05 8.98
N ASN A 133 -2.64 19.38 8.99
CA ASN A 133 -3.86 20.15 9.30
C ASN A 133 -4.99 19.80 8.32
N LYS A 134 -4.69 19.73 7.01
CA LYS A 134 -5.68 19.32 6.01
C LYS A 134 -6.14 17.88 6.23
N ALA A 135 -5.22 16.96 6.55
CA ALA A 135 -5.58 15.58 6.87
C ALA A 135 -6.53 15.50 8.10
N GLU A 136 -6.30 16.32 9.14
CA GLU A 136 -7.19 16.38 10.30
C GLU A 136 -8.58 16.94 9.94
N GLU A 137 -8.66 17.94 9.05
CA GLU A 137 -9.94 18.49 8.55
C GLU A 137 -10.77 17.45 7.80
N ILE A 138 -10.14 16.71 6.88
CA ILE A 138 -10.82 15.66 6.09
C ILE A 138 -11.26 14.52 7.00
N TYR A 139 -10.38 14.06 7.89
CA TYR A 139 -10.71 12.97 8.82
C TYR A 139 -11.85 13.35 9.77
N ALA A 140 -11.99 14.63 10.12
CA ALA A 140 -13.12 15.11 10.90
C ALA A 140 -14.46 14.93 10.16
N ASP A 141 -14.52 15.05 8.82
CA ASP A 141 -15.75 14.72 8.08
C ASP A 141 -16.09 13.24 8.25
N ILE A 142 -15.13 12.34 8.00
CA ILE A 142 -15.28 10.89 8.17
C ILE A 142 -15.78 10.54 9.58
N GLN A 143 -15.15 11.08 10.63
CA GLN A 143 -15.53 10.79 12.02
C GLN A 143 -16.94 11.25 12.36
N ASN A 144 -17.35 12.40 11.84
CA ASN A 144 -18.60 13.05 12.23
C ASN A 144 -19.80 12.57 11.41
N THR A 145 -19.59 12.13 10.17
CA THR A 145 -20.70 11.93 9.22
C THR A 145 -20.80 10.51 8.66
N ALA A 146 -19.71 9.73 8.62
CA ALA A 146 -19.74 8.44 7.94
C ALA A 146 -20.23 7.26 8.81
N TRP A 147 -20.01 7.28 10.14
CA TRP A 147 -20.43 6.18 11.03
C TRP A 147 -21.94 6.17 11.25
N ASP A 148 -22.57 5.00 11.05
CA ASP A 148 -24.02 4.84 11.23
C ASP A 148 -24.39 3.60 12.06
N ASN A 149 -25.29 3.78 13.03
CA ASN A 149 -25.86 2.73 13.87
C ASN A 149 -27.27 2.27 13.43
N GLY A 150 -27.85 2.87 12.39
CA GLY A 150 -29.26 2.69 12.02
C GLY A 150 -29.53 1.66 10.91
N CYS A 151 -28.62 1.45 9.96
CA CYS A 151 -28.88 0.68 8.73
C CYS A 151 -28.34 -0.77 8.75
N CYS A 152 -28.32 -1.42 7.57
CA CYS A 152 -27.68 -2.72 7.26
C CYS A 152 -28.28 -3.93 7.99
N GLY A 153 -29.61 -4.03 8.04
CA GLY A 153 -30.31 -5.16 8.68
C GLY A 153 -29.99 -5.26 10.17
N GLU A 154 -29.55 -6.45 10.61
CA GLU A 154 -29.14 -6.71 12.00
C GLU A 154 -27.71 -6.22 12.32
N ILE A 155 -26.91 -5.88 11.30
CA ILE A 155 -25.51 -5.46 11.45
C ILE A 155 -25.48 -3.93 11.61
N LYS A 156 -25.59 -3.46 12.86
CA LYS A 156 -25.56 -2.03 13.21
C LYS A 156 -24.13 -1.54 13.48
N GLY A 157 -23.75 -0.43 12.85
CA GLY A 157 -22.40 0.14 12.92
C GLY A 157 -21.73 0.23 11.55
N GLY A 158 -20.48 0.70 11.53
CA GLY A 158 -19.68 0.83 10.32
C GLY A 158 -19.88 2.15 9.60
N LEU A 159 -18.90 2.49 8.77
CA LEU A 159 -18.89 3.68 7.95
C LEU A 159 -19.54 3.43 6.59
N TRP A 160 -20.36 4.38 6.15
CA TRP A 160 -20.82 4.44 4.77
C TRP A 160 -19.66 4.58 3.81
N TRP A 161 -19.83 4.04 2.60
CA TRP A 161 -18.90 4.24 1.50
C TRP A 161 -18.99 5.67 0.96
N ASN A 162 -20.20 6.21 0.86
CA ASN A 162 -20.46 7.54 0.34
C ASN A 162 -21.55 8.27 1.13
N LYS A 163 -21.62 9.59 0.94
CA LYS A 163 -22.60 10.50 1.55
C LYS A 163 -24.05 10.18 1.16
N ALA A 164 -24.25 9.47 0.05
CA ALA A 164 -25.54 8.96 -0.41
C ALA A 164 -26.00 7.67 0.30
N HIS A 165 -25.17 7.10 1.18
CA HIS A 165 -25.46 5.90 1.97
C HIS A 165 -25.84 4.68 1.11
N THR A 166 -25.11 4.44 0.01
CA THR A 166 -25.46 3.34 -0.91
C THR A 166 -25.04 1.97 -0.38
N GLN A 167 -23.93 1.89 0.35
CA GLN A 167 -23.38 0.68 0.96
C GLN A 167 -22.34 1.03 2.02
N LYS A 168 -22.00 0.10 2.92
CA LYS A 168 -20.82 0.22 3.80
C LYS A 168 -19.71 -0.67 3.27
N ALA A 169 -18.55 -0.10 2.96
CA ALA A 169 -17.48 -0.80 2.23
C ALA A 169 -16.18 -0.88 3.03
N THR A 170 -15.37 -1.92 2.76
CA THR A 170 -14.07 -2.13 3.42
C THR A 170 -13.14 -0.97 3.20
N ALA A 171 -13.12 -0.40 1.99
CA ALA A 171 -12.32 0.77 1.63
C ALA A 171 -12.50 1.93 2.64
N ALA A 172 -13.76 2.31 2.92
CA ALA A 172 -14.09 3.39 3.84
C ALA A 172 -13.88 3.03 5.32
N ASN A 173 -14.01 1.74 5.68
CA ASN A 173 -13.91 1.30 7.07
C ASN A 173 -12.46 1.04 7.48
N ALA A 174 -11.76 0.15 6.78
CA ALA A 174 -10.37 -0.17 7.07
C ALA A 174 -9.44 1.03 6.80
N GLY A 175 -9.74 1.84 5.76
CA GLY A 175 -9.05 3.11 5.52
C GLY A 175 -9.13 4.05 6.72
N ALA A 176 -10.32 4.22 7.31
CA ALA A 176 -10.52 5.09 8.47
C ALA A 176 -9.76 4.63 9.71
N VAL A 177 -9.55 3.32 9.88
CA VAL A 177 -8.71 2.77 10.96
C VAL A 177 -7.26 3.20 10.78
N ILE A 178 -6.69 2.98 9.58
CA ILE A 178 -5.30 3.34 9.28
C ILE A 178 -5.10 4.84 9.44
N SER A 179 -5.98 5.65 8.83
CA SER A 179 -5.97 7.11 8.91
C SER A 179 -5.98 7.60 10.36
N GLY A 180 -6.93 7.12 11.18
CA GLY A 180 -7.07 7.54 12.57
C GLY A 180 -5.87 7.19 13.44
N LEU A 181 -5.33 5.97 13.31
CA LEU A 181 -4.17 5.55 14.10
C LEU A 181 -2.89 6.28 13.65
N LYS A 182 -2.73 6.53 12.35
CA LYS A 182 -1.62 7.36 11.86
C LYS A 182 -1.74 8.80 12.36
N LEU A 183 -2.93 9.42 12.32
CA LEU A 183 -3.16 10.76 12.90
C LEU A 183 -2.89 10.77 14.40
N TYR A 184 -3.36 9.77 15.14
CA TYR A 184 -3.09 9.64 16.58
C TYR A 184 -1.59 9.66 16.87
N LYS A 185 -0.78 8.92 16.10
CA LYS A 185 0.68 8.88 16.27
C LYS A 185 1.36 10.25 16.08
N ARG A 186 0.84 11.13 15.21
CA ARG A 186 1.40 12.47 14.98
C ARG A 186 0.88 13.52 15.96
N THR A 187 -0.34 13.34 16.47
CA THR A 187 -1.09 14.42 17.16
C THR A 187 -1.35 14.12 18.63
N ASN A 188 -1.24 12.86 19.06
CA ASN A 188 -1.64 12.35 20.37
C ASN A 188 -3.11 12.60 20.73
N LYS A 189 -3.97 12.94 19.76
CA LYS A 189 -5.41 13.13 19.98
C LYS A 189 -6.10 11.78 20.15
N VAL A 190 -6.38 11.41 21.39
CA VAL A 190 -6.98 10.11 21.78
C VAL A 190 -8.28 9.80 21.03
N ALA A 191 -9.06 10.82 20.66
CA ALA A 191 -10.28 10.65 19.87
C ALA A 191 -10.05 9.91 18.54
N TYR A 192 -8.91 10.09 17.87
CA TYR A 192 -8.60 9.37 16.64
C TYR A 192 -8.36 7.89 16.88
N ARG A 193 -7.63 7.54 17.95
CA ARG A 193 -7.40 6.15 18.35
C ARG A 193 -8.70 5.45 18.72
N ASP A 194 -9.52 6.10 19.54
CA ASP A 194 -10.74 5.48 20.06
C ASP A 194 -11.76 5.23 18.94
N PHE A 195 -11.91 6.17 18.01
CA PHE A 195 -12.73 5.98 16.83
C PHE A 195 -12.18 4.89 15.90
N ALA A 196 -10.87 4.91 15.60
CA ALA A 196 -10.25 3.86 14.79
C ALA A 196 -10.43 2.47 15.41
N LYS A 197 -10.31 2.34 16.74
CA LYS A 197 -10.55 1.08 17.44
C LYS A 197 -12.01 0.63 17.31
N GLN A 198 -12.97 1.53 17.50
CA GLN A 198 -14.40 1.22 17.33
C GLN A 198 -14.68 0.67 15.93
N VAL A 199 -14.12 1.34 14.90
CA VAL A 199 -14.29 0.93 13.50
C VAL A 199 -13.64 -0.42 13.23
N TYR A 200 -12.40 -0.63 13.70
CA TYR A 200 -11.69 -1.88 13.54
C TYR A 200 -12.43 -3.05 14.18
N ASP A 201 -12.84 -2.92 15.44
CA ASP A 201 -13.53 -3.97 16.18
C ASP A 201 -14.82 -4.39 15.44
N PHE A 202 -15.59 -3.41 14.96
CA PHE A 202 -16.81 -3.67 14.20
C PHE A 202 -16.53 -4.36 12.86
N TRP A 203 -15.60 -3.81 12.06
CA TRP A 203 -15.33 -4.33 10.72
C TRP A 203 -14.69 -5.72 10.78
N TRP A 204 -13.73 -5.90 11.70
CA TRP A 204 -13.14 -7.21 11.98
C TRP A 204 -14.21 -8.22 12.38
N ALA A 205 -15.09 -7.91 13.33
CA ALA A 205 -16.10 -8.87 13.79
C ALA A 205 -17.10 -9.27 12.70
N ASN A 206 -17.47 -8.34 11.82
CA ASN A 206 -18.59 -8.52 10.91
C ASN A 206 -18.18 -8.84 9.47
N MET A 207 -17.05 -8.32 8.99
CA MET A 207 -16.71 -8.27 7.57
C MET A 207 -15.42 -9.03 7.20
N VAL A 208 -14.87 -9.79 8.15
CA VAL A 208 -13.72 -10.68 7.92
C VAL A 208 -14.09 -12.10 8.34
N ASP A 209 -13.98 -13.04 7.41
CA ASP A 209 -14.17 -14.47 7.68
C ASP A 209 -13.05 -14.98 8.61
N LYS A 210 -13.40 -15.57 9.76
CA LYS A 210 -12.42 -16.02 10.77
C LYS A 210 -11.76 -17.36 10.45
N THR A 211 -12.26 -18.07 9.46
CA THR A 211 -11.69 -19.34 9.00
C THR A 211 -10.69 -19.09 7.89
N THR A 212 -11.06 -18.24 6.92
CA THR A 212 -10.24 -18.00 5.72
C THR A 212 -9.44 -16.71 5.78
N TYR A 213 -9.77 -15.81 6.70
CA TYR A 213 -9.28 -14.42 6.77
C TYR A 213 -9.61 -13.58 5.55
N GLN A 214 -10.49 -14.05 4.66
CA GLN A 214 -10.99 -13.24 3.56
C GLN A 214 -11.73 -12.00 4.10
N VAL A 215 -11.51 -10.87 3.45
CA VAL A 215 -12.21 -9.61 3.73
C VAL A 215 -13.34 -9.43 2.72
N ALA A 216 -14.55 -9.15 3.21
CA ALA A 216 -15.70 -8.82 2.37
C ALA A 216 -15.48 -7.47 1.69
N ASP A 217 -16.10 -7.24 0.54
CA ASP A 217 -16.01 -5.96 -0.16
C ASP A 217 -16.90 -4.90 0.51
N HIS A 218 -18.18 -5.23 0.66
CA HIS A 218 -19.16 -4.34 1.28
C HIS A 218 -20.34 -5.11 1.87
N ILE A 219 -21.18 -4.38 2.60
CA ILE A 219 -22.52 -4.79 3.03
C ILE A 219 -23.55 -3.79 2.50
N ASN A 220 -24.59 -4.32 1.89
CA ASN A 220 -25.69 -3.55 1.34
C ASN A 220 -26.64 -3.06 2.45
N PRO A 221 -27.49 -2.04 2.18
CA PRO A 221 -28.46 -1.54 3.16
C PRO A 221 -29.44 -2.59 3.67
N ASP A 222 -29.72 -3.64 2.87
CA ASP A 222 -30.55 -4.78 3.23
C ASP A 222 -29.86 -5.80 4.18
N GLY A 223 -28.56 -5.62 4.46
CA GLY A 223 -27.75 -6.50 5.29
C GLY A 223 -26.98 -7.58 4.52
N THR A 224 -27.12 -7.65 3.19
CA THR A 224 -26.42 -8.64 2.37
C THR A 224 -24.93 -8.29 2.27
N LYS A 225 -24.05 -9.21 2.71
CA LYS A 225 -22.59 -9.10 2.55
C LYS A 225 -22.17 -9.57 1.16
N VAL A 226 -21.30 -8.80 0.52
CA VAL A 226 -20.72 -9.12 -0.79
C VAL A 226 -19.24 -9.47 -0.63
N TRP A 227 -18.87 -10.67 -1.06
CA TRP A 227 -17.53 -11.27 -0.85
C TRP A 227 -16.67 -11.22 -2.12
N TRP A 228 -16.71 -10.10 -2.84
CA TRP A 228 -15.79 -9.87 -3.96
C TRP A 228 -14.35 -9.77 -3.45
N LYS A 229 -13.42 -10.33 -4.23
CA LYS A 229 -12.03 -10.46 -3.84
C LYS A 229 -11.21 -9.37 -4.50
N PHE A 230 -10.82 -8.38 -3.71
CA PHE A 230 -9.90 -7.34 -4.13
C PHE A 230 -8.68 -7.31 -3.22
N THR A 231 -7.50 -7.26 -3.83
CA THR A 231 -6.22 -7.24 -3.10
C THR A 231 -6.12 -6.05 -2.16
N TYR A 232 -6.69 -4.89 -2.52
CA TYR A 232 -6.62 -3.70 -1.68
C TYR A 232 -7.49 -3.80 -0.41
N ASN A 233 -8.62 -4.52 -0.42
CA ASN A 233 -9.41 -4.77 0.78
C ASN A 233 -8.65 -5.62 1.79
N GLU A 234 -7.96 -6.66 1.30
CA GLU A 234 -7.06 -7.49 2.12
C GLU A 234 -5.89 -6.65 2.66
N GLY A 235 -5.23 -5.88 1.78
CA GLY A 235 -4.12 -4.98 2.14
C GLY A 235 -4.51 -3.93 3.18
N LEU A 236 -5.70 -3.33 3.04
CA LEU A 236 -6.25 -2.38 4.00
C LEU A 236 -6.47 -3.02 5.38
N MET A 237 -7.06 -4.22 5.45
CA MET A 237 -7.24 -4.88 6.75
C MET A 237 -5.92 -5.34 7.36
N ILE A 238 -4.93 -5.75 6.56
CA ILE A 238 -3.56 -6.02 7.04
C ILE A 238 -2.96 -4.73 7.63
N GLY A 239 -3.04 -3.62 6.89
CA GLY A 239 -2.54 -2.32 7.34
C GLY A 239 -3.23 -1.85 8.63
N ALA A 240 -4.55 -1.95 8.70
CA ALA A 240 -5.34 -1.61 9.88
C ALA A 240 -4.93 -2.46 11.10
N SER A 241 -4.75 -3.78 10.89
CA SER A 241 -4.33 -4.70 11.96
C SER A 241 -2.91 -4.39 12.46
N LEU A 242 -2.00 -4.03 11.56
CA LEU A 242 -0.64 -3.61 11.91
C LEU A 242 -0.64 -2.30 12.70
N GLU A 243 -1.42 -1.30 12.27
CA GLU A 243 -1.53 -0.05 13.00
C GLU A 243 -2.17 -0.23 14.39
N MET A 244 -3.12 -1.17 14.54
CA MET A 244 -3.73 -1.52 15.83
C MET A 244 -2.76 -2.23 16.79
N TYR A 245 -1.79 -2.98 16.26
CA TYR A 245 -0.77 -3.67 17.06
C TYR A 245 0.30 -2.73 17.63
N ASN A 246 0.63 -1.67 16.87
CA ASN A 246 1.73 -0.74 17.14
C ASN A 246 1.31 0.45 18.02
#